data_AF-A0A0C9V9J1-F1
#
_entry.id   AF-A0A0C9V9J1-F1
#
_cell.length_a   1.000
_cell.length_b   1.000
_cell.length_c   1.000
_cell.angle_alpha   90.00
_cell.angle_beta   90.00
_cell.angle_gamma   90.00
#
_symmetry.space_group_name_H-M   'P 1'
#
loop_
_entity.id
_entity.type
_entity.pdbx_description
1 polymer ?
#
loop_
_entity_poly.entity_id
_entity_poly.type
_entity_poly.pdbx_seq_one_letter_code
_entity_poly.pdbx_strand_id
1 'polypeptide(L)'
;MERDSLELDTLIINVHFSFSQKRSLLANVVSGVSFLSLQHVTDKAKDIIVKHEKALEENPPKSAALKKQYGIQMARLKSPDMPVFEIIVNPVLTGWINKAEAGKCYISLVFVLSNPFSRGTAHITSKDPTTYTGYPWP
;
A
#
# COMPACT_ATOMS: atom_id res chain seq x y z
N MET A 1 11.14 -5.50 -35.17
CA MET A 1 10.46 -4.58 -34.23
C MET A 1 10.26 -5.21 -32.85
N GLU A 2 11.00 -6.27 -32.51
CA GLU A 2 10.88 -7.07 -31.28
C GLU A 2 12.20 -7.10 -30.48
N ARG A 3 13.28 -6.58 -31.08
CA ARG A 3 14.62 -6.47 -30.46
C ARG A 3 14.71 -5.30 -29.47
N ASP A 4 13.95 -4.23 -29.71
CA ASP A 4 14.05 -2.99 -28.92
C ASP A 4 13.29 -3.08 -27.59
N SER A 5 12.24 -3.92 -27.50
CA SER A 5 11.53 -4.20 -26.24
C SER A 5 12.37 -5.06 -25.29
N LEU A 6 13.08 -6.05 -25.83
CA LEU A 6 14.02 -6.87 -25.08
C LEU A 6 15.20 -6.05 -24.53
N GLU A 7 15.68 -5.05 -25.26
CA GLU A 7 16.72 -4.15 -24.76
C GLU A 7 16.21 -3.23 -23.63
N LEU A 8 14.98 -2.71 -23.73
CA LEU A 8 14.36 -1.92 -22.66
C LEU A 8 14.10 -2.75 -21.39
N ASP A 9 13.59 -3.97 -21.54
CA ASP A 9 13.40 -4.90 -20.42
C ASP A 9 14.75 -5.28 -19.79
N THR A 10 15.77 -5.51 -20.62
CA THR A 10 17.13 -5.77 -20.16
C THR A 10 17.74 -4.54 -19.48
N LEU A 11 17.41 -3.32 -19.91
CA LEU A 11 17.86 -2.08 -19.29
C LEU A 11 17.16 -1.84 -17.95
N ILE A 12 15.85 -2.08 -17.85
CA ILE A 12 15.08 -1.97 -16.60
C ILE A 12 15.58 -3.02 -15.60
N ILE A 13 15.77 -4.26 -16.05
CA ILE A 13 16.37 -5.32 -15.24
C ILE A 13 17.78 -4.90 -14.83
N ASN A 14 18.63 -4.42 -15.73
CA ASN A 14 20.00 -4.03 -15.39
C ASN A 14 20.11 -2.76 -14.52
N VAL A 15 19.14 -1.84 -14.58
CA VAL A 15 19.05 -0.69 -13.68
C VAL A 15 18.59 -1.14 -12.29
N HIS A 16 17.65 -2.09 -12.20
CA HIS A 16 17.29 -2.76 -10.95
C HIS A 16 18.44 -3.62 -10.39
N PHE A 17 19.18 -4.28 -11.29
CA PHE A 17 20.26 -5.22 -10.96
C PHE A 17 21.57 -4.51 -10.61
N SER A 18 21.85 -3.35 -11.21
CA SER A 18 23.04 -2.54 -10.89
C SER A 18 22.93 -1.81 -9.55
N PHE A 19 21.73 -1.71 -8.99
CA PHE A 19 21.58 -1.34 -7.57
C PHE A 19 22.13 -2.43 -6.63
N SER A 20 22.42 -3.64 -7.14
CA SER A 20 22.94 -4.78 -6.36
C SER A 20 24.45 -5.00 -6.48
N GLN A 21 25.23 -4.09 -7.08
CA GLN A 21 26.68 -4.28 -7.10
C GLN A 21 27.33 -3.99 -5.74
N LYS A 22 27.41 -5.08 -4.96
CA LYS A 22 28.50 -5.53 -4.09
C LYS A 22 28.28 -5.57 -2.57
N ARG A 23 27.05 -5.59 -2.06
CA ARG A 23 26.72 -6.26 -0.77
C ARG A 23 25.27 -6.76 -0.76
N SER A 24 25.13 -8.08 -0.94
CA SER A 24 23.94 -8.90 -0.65
C SER A 24 22.82 -8.97 -1.70
N LEU A 25 22.82 -10.07 -2.45
CA LEU A 25 21.69 -10.65 -3.20
C LEU A 25 20.52 -11.10 -2.31
N LEU A 26 20.62 -10.92 -0.98
CA LEU A 26 19.65 -11.37 0.03
C LEU A 26 19.00 -10.23 0.83
N ALA A 27 19.23 -8.96 0.47
CA ALA A 27 18.86 -7.84 1.35
C ALA A 27 17.44 -7.28 1.16
N ASN A 28 16.64 -7.73 0.19
CA ASN A 28 15.24 -7.25 0.05
C ASN A 28 14.23 -8.26 0.63
N VAL A 29 14.56 -8.81 1.80
CA VAL A 29 13.63 -9.65 2.56
C VAL A 29 13.00 -8.79 3.64
N VAL A 30 11.67 -8.82 3.72
CA VAL A 30 10.92 -8.23 4.83
C VAL A 30 11.52 -8.77 6.14
N SER A 31 12.08 -7.88 6.95
CA SER A 31 12.73 -8.27 8.22
C SER A 31 11.72 -8.54 9.32
N GLY A 32 10.53 -7.95 9.24
CA GLY A 32 9.47 -8.18 10.20
C GLY A 32 8.14 -7.63 9.72
N VAL A 33 7.08 -8.29 10.16
CA VAL A 33 5.69 -7.86 9.97
C VAL A 33 5.01 -7.87 11.33
N SER A 34 4.38 -6.76 11.69
CA SER A 34 3.58 -6.64 12.92
C SER A 34 2.15 -6.27 12.58
N PHE A 35 1.20 -6.96 13.20
CA PHE A 35 -0.23 -6.74 13.04
C PHE A 35 -0.78 -6.06 14.28
N LEU A 36 -1.38 -4.89 14.12
CA LEU A 36 -1.83 -4.05 15.21
C LEU A 36 -3.28 -3.60 15.00
N SER A 37 -4.03 -3.52 16.09
CA SER A 37 -5.32 -2.83 16.10
C SER A 37 -5.11 -1.31 16.20
N LEU A 38 -6.14 -0.53 15.87
CA LEU A 38 -6.08 0.94 15.95
C LEU A 38 -5.70 1.42 17.36
N GLN A 39 -6.17 0.71 18.38
CA GLN A 39 -5.98 1.02 19.79
C GLN A 39 -4.52 0.85 20.23
N HIS A 40 -3.77 -0.06 19.61
CA HIS A 40 -2.33 -0.21 19.85
C HIS A 40 -1.49 0.85 19.13
N VAL A 41 -2.01 1.41 18.03
CA VAL A 41 -1.27 2.39 17.21
C VAL A 41 -1.39 3.81 17.75
N THR A 42 -2.51 4.16 18.39
CA THR A 42 -2.74 5.52 18.88
C THR A 42 -3.72 5.62 20.05
N ASP A 43 -3.42 6.51 20.99
CA ASP A 43 -4.32 6.85 22.11
C ASP A 43 -5.61 7.55 21.65
N LYS A 44 -5.61 8.12 20.44
CA LYS A 44 -6.75 8.83 19.84
C LYS A 44 -7.72 7.91 19.10
N ALA A 45 -7.61 6.59 19.30
CA ALA A 45 -8.42 5.61 18.58
C ALA A 45 -9.92 5.89 18.69
N LYS A 46 -10.40 6.28 19.88
CA LYS A 46 -11.82 6.61 20.12
C LYS A 46 -12.28 7.79 19.26
N ASP A 47 -11.51 8.87 19.23
CA ASP A 47 -11.85 10.08 18.46
C ASP A 47 -11.86 9.79 16.95
N ILE A 48 -10.91 8.98 16.49
CA ILE A 48 -10.82 8.56 15.08
C ILE A 48 -12.05 7.74 14.70
N ILE A 49 -12.45 6.78 15.54
CA ILE A 49 -13.64 5.95 15.31
C ILE A 49 -14.89 6.82 15.22
N VAL A 50 -15.12 7.70 16.19
CA VAL A 50 -16.29 8.60 16.22
C VAL A 50 -16.32 9.50 14.98
N LYS A 51 -15.18 10.07 14.61
CA LYS A 51 -15.06 10.87 13.39
C LYS A 51 -15.41 10.06 12.14
N HIS A 52 -14.99 8.79 12.08
CA HIS A 52 -15.29 7.93 10.94
C HIS A 52 -16.75 7.51 10.89
N GLU A 53 -17.38 7.23 12.03
CA GLU A 53 -18.82 6.95 12.09
C GLU A 53 -19.63 8.13 11.56
N LYS A 54 -19.33 9.34 12.03
CA LYS A 54 -19.97 10.56 11.54
C LYS A 54 -19.82 10.73 10.03
N ALA A 55 -18.63 10.47 9.48
CA ALA A 55 -18.41 10.56 8.04
C ALA A 55 -19.23 9.53 7.24
N LEU A 56 -19.47 8.33 7.80
CA LEU A 56 -20.32 7.31 7.18
C LEU A 56 -21.81 7.63 7.30
N GLU A 57 -22.22 8.37 8.32
CA GLU A 57 -23.59 8.88 8.46
C GLU A 57 -23.87 10.02 7.47
N GLU A 58 -22.91 10.94 7.31
CA GLU A 58 -22.98 12.05 6.35
C GLU A 58 -22.97 11.58 4.89
N ASN A 59 -22.23 10.49 4.60
CA ASN A 59 -22.16 9.91 3.27
C ASN A 59 -22.41 8.39 3.31
N PRO A 60 -23.68 7.99 3.42
CA PRO A 60 -24.02 6.59 3.59
C PRO A 60 -23.74 5.77 2.33
N PRO A 61 -23.36 4.49 2.48
CA PRO A 61 -23.11 3.61 1.35
C PRO A 61 -24.38 3.40 0.51
N LYS A 62 -24.24 3.58 -0.81
CA LYS A 62 -25.37 3.54 -1.75
C LYS A 62 -26.00 2.16 -1.96
N SER A 63 -25.26 1.08 -1.69
CA SER A 63 -25.75 -0.30 -1.88
C SER A 63 -25.83 -1.07 -0.57
N ALA A 64 -26.80 -1.99 -0.47
CA ALA A 64 -26.97 -2.84 0.70
C ALA A 64 -25.72 -3.70 0.99
N ALA A 65 -25.05 -4.18 -0.06
CA ALA A 65 -23.80 -4.91 0.04
C ALA A 65 -22.69 -4.06 0.68
N LEU A 66 -22.53 -2.82 0.21
CA LEU A 66 -21.52 -1.90 0.75
C LEU A 66 -21.86 -1.50 2.19
N LYS A 67 -23.13 -1.32 2.52
CA LYS A 67 -23.59 -1.08 3.90
C LYS A 67 -23.18 -2.22 4.83
N LYS A 68 -23.42 -3.46 4.42
CA LYS A 68 -22.99 -4.65 5.18
C LYS A 68 -21.46 -4.70 5.34
N GLN A 69 -20.73 -4.42 4.26
CA GLN A 69 -19.27 -4.41 4.29
C GLN A 69 -18.72 -3.35 5.25
N TYR A 70 -19.22 -2.11 5.18
CA TYR A 70 -18.81 -1.04 6.08
C TYR A 70 -19.14 -1.35 7.54
N GLY A 71 -20.29 -2.01 7.80
CA GLY A 71 -20.60 -2.50 9.14
C GLY A 71 -19.55 -3.46 9.69
N ILE A 72 -19.09 -4.41 8.87
CA ILE A 72 -18.01 -5.34 9.25
C ILE A 72 -16.69 -4.60 9.48
N GLN A 73 -16.33 -3.67 8.58
CA GLN A 73 -15.09 -2.89 8.69
C GLN A 73 -15.09 -2.03 9.96
N MET A 74 -16.23 -1.40 10.29
CA MET A 74 -16.40 -0.63 11.53
C MET A 74 -16.33 -1.51 12.78
N ALA A 75 -16.95 -2.69 12.76
CA ALA A 75 -16.86 -3.64 13.87
C ALA A 75 -15.40 -4.06 14.14
N ARG A 76 -14.61 -4.28 13.08
CA ARG A 76 -13.18 -4.58 13.20
C ARG A 76 -12.38 -3.39 13.73
N LEU A 77 -12.61 -2.19 13.20
CA LEU A 77 -11.91 -0.98 13.62
C LEU A 77 -12.12 -0.66 15.12
N LYS A 78 -13.31 -0.96 15.63
CA LYS A 78 -13.67 -0.78 17.05
C LYS A 78 -13.09 -1.85 17.97
N SER A 79 -12.72 -3.01 17.45
CA SER A 79 -12.27 -4.14 18.26
C SER A 79 -10.78 -4.03 18.56
N PRO A 80 -10.36 -3.99 19.84
CA PRO A 80 -8.95 -3.94 20.21
C PRO A 80 -8.18 -5.21 19.84
N ASP A 81 -8.88 -6.34 19.69
CA ASP A 81 -8.29 -7.65 19.36
C ASP A 81 -8.17 -7.89 17.85
N MET A 82 -8.73 -6.99 17.03
CA MET A 82 -8.69 -7.13 15.57
C MET A 82 -7.54 -6.31 14.98
N PRO A 83 -6.54 -6.96 14.35
CA PRO A 83 -5.54 -6.24 13.62
C PRO A 83 -6.14 -5.63 12.35
N VAL A 84 -5.96 -4.33 12.17
CA VAL A 84 -6.40 -3.59 10.99
C VAL A 84 -5.24 -2.84 10.33
N PHE A 85 -4.13 -2.68 11.04
CA PHE A 85 -2.88 -2.12 10.54
C PHE A 85 -1.79 -3.19 10.49
N GLU A 86 -0.97 -3.08 9.46
CA GLU A 86 0.24 -3.85 9.31
C GLU A 86 1.43 -2.88 9.19
N ILE A 87 2.49 -3.16 9.95
CA ILE A 87 3.76 -2.45 9.88
C ILE A 87 4.80 -3.44 9.37
N ILE A 88 5.37 -3.12 8.22
CA ILE A 88 6.39 -3.93 7.55
C ILE A 88 7.74 -3.21 7.67
N VAL A 89 8.75 -3.93 8.15
CA VAL A 89 10.11 -3.41 8.29
C VAL A 89 10.96 -3.96 7.16
N ASN A 90 11.45 -3.07 6.31
CA ASN A 90 12.34 -3.40 5.20
C ASN A 90 13.74 -2.82 5.48
N PRO A 91 14.81 -3.62 5.51
CA PRO A 91 16.17 -3.16 5.76
C PRO A 91 16.81 -2.58 4.49
N VAL A 92 16.01 -1.90 3.69
CA VAL A 92 16.38 -1.26 2.43
C VAL A 92 15.63 0.07 2.31
N LEU A 93 16.06 0.92 1.38
CA LEU A 93 15.31 2.11 1.00
C LEU A 93 14.17 1.70 0.05
N THR A 94 12.93 1.68 0.54
CA THR A 94 11.73 1.47 -0.28
C THR A 94 11.06 2.81 -0.54
N GLY A 95 11.42 3.48 -1.63
CA GLY A 95 10.80 4.73 -2.04
C GLY A 95 11.34 5.19 -3.38
N TRP A 96 10.46 5.49 -4.32
CA TRP A 96 10.85 5.92 -5.66
C TRP A 96 11.44 7.34 -5.68
N ILE A 97 10.99 8.20 -4.76
CA ILE A 97 11.32 9.63 -4.74
C ILE A 97 12.76 9.87 -4.25
N ASN A 98 13.25 9.04 -3.33
CA ASN A 98 14.56 9.22 -2.69
C ASN A 98 15.58 8.24 -3.27
N LYS A 99 16.77 8.73 -3.61
CA LYS A 99 17.90 7.89 -4.03
C LYS A 99 18.71 7.48 -2.79
N ALA A 100 19.12 6.22 -2.72
CA ALA A 100 20.05 5.78 -1.68
C ALA A 100 21.43 6.41 -1.92
N GLU A 101 22.06 6.84 -0.84
CA GLU A 101 23.42 7.34 -0.86
C GLU A 101 24.40 6.21 -0.58
N ALA A 102 25.55 6.25 -1.25
CA ALA A 102 26.61 5.27 -1.05
C ALA A 102 27.12 5.30 0.40
N GLY A 103 27.28 4.13 1.00
CA GLY A 103 27.79 3.98 2.37
C GLY A 103 26.77 4.21 3.49
N LYS A 104 25.50 4.50 3.17
CA LYS A 104 24.43 4.62 4.16
C LYS A 104 23.59 3.33 4.25
N CYS A 105 23.14 3.03 5.47
CA CYS A 105 22.16 1.98 5.73
C CYS A 105 20.78 2.61 5.90
N TYR A 106 19.76 1.95 5.37
CA TYR A 106 18.38 2.44 5.41
C TYR A 106 17.47 1.38 6.02
N ILE A 107 16.48 1.84 6.77
CA ILE A 107 15.33 1.05 7.18
C ILE A 107 14.10 1.82 6.70
N SER A 108 13.22 1.13 6.00
CA SER A 108 11.94 1.67 5.56
C SER A 108 10.80 0.98 6.29
N LEU A 109 9.88 1.79 6.80
CA LEU A 109 8.65 1.33 7.45
C LEU A 109 7.50 1.51 6.48
N VAL A 110 6.84 0.41 6.12
CA VAL A 110 5.65 0.44 5.27
C VAL A 110 4.43 0.21 6.15
N PHE A 111 3.50 1.15 6.09
CA PHE A 111 2.23 1.09 6.82
C PHE A 111 1.13 0.67 5.86
N VAL A 112 0.44 -0.41 6.19
CA VAL A 112 -0.65 -0.97 5.38
C VAL A 112 -1.93 -0.99 6.20
N LEU A 113 -3.03 -0.56 5.58
CA LEU A 113 -4.38 -0.67 6.12
C LEU A 113 -5.07 -1.86 5.44
N SER A 114 -5.34 -2.93 6.18
CA SER A 114 -5.82 -4.19 5.58
C SER A 114 -7.28 -4.11 5.11
N ASN A 115 -8.08 -3.20 5.68
CA ASN A 115 -9.50 -3.07 5.38
C ASN A 115 -9.89 -1.61 5.10
N PRO A 116 -9.40 -1.00 3.99
CA PRO A 116 -9.70 0.39 3.69
C PRO A 116 -11.19 0.60 3.41
N PHE A 117 -11.70 1.78 3.76
CA PHE A 117 -13.05 2.22 3.41
C PHE A 117 -13.11 2.91 2.04
N SER A 118 -11.96 3.33 1.50
CA SER A 118 -11.89 3.93 0.16
C SER A 118 -12.35 2.92 -0.91
N ARG A 119 -13.02 3.43 -1.94
CA ARG A 119 -13.47 2.63 -3.09
C ARG A 119 -13.10 3.37 -4.38
N GLY A 120 -12.41 2.66 -5.25
CA GLY A 120 -12.10 3.11 -6.60
C GLY A 120 -12.94 2.35 -7.63
N THR A 121 -13.06 2.93 -8.82
CA THR A 121 -13.61 2.27 -10.00
C THR A 121 -12.58 2.33 -11.11
N ALA A 122 -12.48 1.27 -11.90
CA ALA A 122 -11.71 1.26 -13.15
C ALA A 122 -12.65 0.81 -14.27
N HIS A 123 -12.63 1.51 -15.40
CA HIS A 123 -13.45 1.17 -16.56
C HIS A 123 -12.59 1.24 -17.82
N ILE A 124 -12.77 0.29 -18.74
CA ILE A 124 -12.05 0.31 -20.02
C ILE A 124 -12.50 1.52 -20.83
N THR A 125 -11.53 2.25 -21.38
CA THR A 125 -11.78 3.41 -22.24
C THR A 125 -11.57 3.09 -23.72
N SER A 126 -10.95 1.94 -24.00
CA SER A 126 -10.59 1.47 -25.34
C SER A 126 -10.70 -0.05 -25.43
N LYS A 127 -10.80 -0.56 -26.67
CA LYS A 127 -10.68 -2.00 -26.98
C LYS A 127 -9.22 -2.46 -27.07
N ASP A 128 -8.28 -1.52 -27.19
CA ASP A 128 -6.85 -1.80 -27.21
C ASP A 128 -6.35 -2.03 -25.78
N PRO A 129 -5.80 -3.22 -25.46
CA PRO A 129 -5.33 -3.56 -24.12
C PRO A 129 -4.08 -2.78 -23.68
N THR A 130 -3.40 -2.09 -24.60
CA THR A 130 -2.25 -1.23 -24.28
C THR A 130 -2.65 0.18 -23.85
N THR A 131 -3.92 0.55 -24.06
CA THR A 131 -4.43 1.85 -23.65
C THR A 131 -4.62 1.88 -22.13
N TYR A 132 -3.91 2.79 -21.48
CA TYR A 132 -4.03 3.03 -20.04
C TYR A 132 -5.44 3.51 -19.66
N THR A 133 -6.07 2.83 -18.71
CA THR A 133 -7.48 3.07 -18.31
C THR A 133 -7.67 4.19 -17.29
N GLY A 134 -6.60 4.95 -16.98
CA GLY A 134 -6.70 6.20 -16.24
C GLY A 134 -6.89 6.02 -14.72
N TYR A 135 -5.77 5.96 -13.99
CA TYR A 135 -5.67 6.58 -12.66
C TYR A 135 -4.57 7.66 -12.75
N PRO A 136 -4.84 8.93 -12.39
CA PRO A 136 -3.75 9.84 -12.07
C PRO A 136 -3.12 9.36 -10.75
N TRP A 137 -1.90 8.86 -10.82
CA TRP A 137 -1.09 8.68 -9.62
C TRP A 137 -0.68 10.08 -9.11
N PRO A 138 -0.84 10.39 -7.82
CA PRO A 138 -0.24 11.59 -7.24
C PRO A 138 1.29 11.55 -7.33
#